data_AF-A0A950TM08-F1
#
_entry.id   AF-A0A950TM08-F1
#
_cell.length_a   1.000
_cell.length_b   1.000
_cell.length_c   1.000
_cell.angle_alpha   90.00
_cell.angle_beta   90.00
_cell.angle_gamma   90.00
#
_symmetry.space_group_name_H-M   'P 1'
#
loop_
_entity.id
_entity.type
_entity.pdbx_description
1 polymer ?
#
loop_
_entity_poly.entity_id
_entity_poly.type
_entity_poly.pdbx_seq_one_letter_code
_entity_poly.pdbx_strand_id
1 'polypeptide(L)'
;MPRRFFAFALFLLLASSATAQRAARFSQPTPAQPQTTQVNHVFWIWFENRETTDITAATAPTFDNFANTYARLTNFFGISHPSQPNYIDAAAGSNMGVTDDNVHTFAANGDDNLARQLATAGKSWRAYMQGYPGSCSNIANTSTAPTDGPGLAGDYFRKHNQVISFESIRLDPTQCANIQPLANFDPSVNFAFIAPNIINDMHDGATTQAKITQGDNFLNAFLPQITGAPDWAHTMVIVTFDEGTTNTNGGGHIYTAVGAPWLSHATSATQYNHFSMLRTIESIFGLTFLGSAATATTISEILPAVTTAAQVSFSGRVLNSGGFGIRNARVTLRDANGNARFAVTNAFGYYSFDGVASGANYIVTAAARGSVFTPRSVTVTDQLTSLDLIAQ
;
A
#
# COMPACT_ATOMS: atom_id res chain seq x y z
N MET A 1 -70.90 4.25 -64.92
CA MET A 1 -69.62 4.97 -65.18
C MET A 1 -68.86 5.07 -63.86
N PRO A 2 -67.57 4.70 -63.79
CA PRO A 2 -67.06 3.92 -62.66
C PRO A 2 -65.92 4.57 -61.85
N ARG A 3 -65.96 4.26 -60.55
CA ARG A 3 -64.84 3.90 -59.63
C ARG A 3 -63.80 4.99 -59.29
N ARG A 4 -63.31 5.14 -58.06
CA ARG A 4 -63.54 4.59 -56.71
C ARG A 4 -62.63 5.45 -55.80
N PHE A 5 -63.11 5.80 -54.61
CA PHE A 5 -62.33 6.35 -53.51
C PHE A 5 -61.23 5.37 -53.06
N PHE A 6 -60.04 5.87 -52.72
CA PHE A 6 -59.04 5.18 -51.89
C PHE A 6 -58.56 6.20 -50.85
N ALA A 7 -59.02 6.18 -49.59
CA ALA A 7 -58.87 5.18 -48.53
C ALA A 7 -57.44 5.18 -47.96
N PHE A 8 -57.31 5.85 -46.80
CA PHE A 8 -56.19 5.79 -45.86
C PHE A 8 -55.88 4.34 -45.48
N ALA A 9 -54.64 3.90 -45.67
CA ALA A 9 -54.13 2.67 -45.08
C ALA A 9 -53.43 3.01 -43.75
N LEU A 10 -54.14 2.83 -42.66
CA LEU A 10 -53.62 2.81 -41.30
C LEU A 10 -53.02 1.42 -41.04
N PHE A 11 -51.69 1.30 -41.02
CA PHE A 11 -51.03 0.08 -40.55
C PHE A 11 -50.88 0.13 -39.03
N LEU A 12 -51.61 -0.77 -38.36
CA LEU A 12 -51.36 -1.16 -36.97
C LEU A 12 -49.96 -1.78 -36.86
N LEU A 13 -49.12 -1.24 -35.98
CA LEU A 13 -48.08 -2.00 -35.31
C LEU A 13 -48.57 -2.30 -33.89
N LEU A 14 -48.77 -3.59 -33.62
CA LEU A 14 -49.01 -4.10 -32.27
C LEU A 14 -47.78 -3.79 -31.40
N ALA A 15 -47.94 -2.87 -30.44
CA ALA A 15 -46.99 -2.73 -29.34
C ALA A 15 -47.18 -3.92 -28.39
N SER A 16 -46.29 -4.90 -28.45
CA SER A 16 -46.14 -5.88 -27.38
C SER A 16 -45.60 -5.13 -26.15
N SER A 17 -46.46 -4.92 -25.16
CA SER A 17 -46.08 -4.42 -23.85
C SER A 17 -45.26 -5.49 -23.13
N ALA A 18 -43.96 -5.55 -23.40
CA ALA A 18 -43.01 -6.22 -22.53
C ALA A 18 -42.87 -5.35 -21.28
N THR A 19 -43.61 -5.68 -20.23
CA THR A 19 -43.34 -5.19 -18.87
C THR A 19 -41.94 -5.64 -18.48
N ALA A 20 -40.95 -4.76 -18.68
CA ALA A 20 -39.62 -4.92 -18.11
C ALA A 20 -39.78 -4.81 -16.59
N GLN A 21 -39.93 -5.95 -15.94
CA GLN A 21 -39.91 -6.06 -14.49
C GLN A 21 -38.48 -5.69 -14.06
N ARG A 22 -38.31 -4.43 -13.66
CA ARG A 22 -37.07 -3.89 -13.14
C ARG A 22 -36.79 -4.63 -11.83
N ALA A 23 -36.03 -5.72 -11.89
CA ALA A 23 -35.51 -6.37 -10.71
C ALA A 23 -34.68 -5.31 -9.97
N ALA A 24 -35.17 -4.86 -8.81
CA ALA A 24 -34.38 -4.09 -7.88
C ALA A 24 -33.19 -4.97 -7.48
N ARG A 25 -32.03 -4.72 -8.08
CA ARG A 25 -30.78 -5.28 -7.57
C ARG A 25 -30.55 -4.59 -6.23
N PHE A 26 -30.77 -5.32 -5.14
CA PHE A 26 -30.17 -4.95 -3.88
C PHE A 26 -28.67 -4.89 -4.11
N SER A 27 -28.09 -3.69 -4.08
CA SER A 27 -26.66 -3.50 -3.95
C SER A 27 -26.28 -4.10 -2.59
N GLN A 28 -25.77 -5.33 -2.60
CA GLN A 28 -25.06 -5.83 -1.42
C GLN A 28 -23.91 -4.85 -1.16
N PRO A 29 -23.73 -4.38 0.08
CA PRO A 29 -22.50 -3.67 0.42
C PRO A 29 -21.35 -4.64 0.13
N THR A 30 -20.45 -4.24 -0.76
CA THR A 30 -19.16 -4.91 -0.90
C THR A 30 -18.56 -4.97 0.50
N PRO A 31 -18.14 -6.15 1.00
CA PRO A 31 -17.56 -6.23 2.34
C PRO A 31 -16.39 -5.25 2.43
N ALA A 32 -16.50 -4.27 3.34
CA ALA A 32 -15.38 -3.42 3.69
C ALA A 32 -14.25 -4.33 4.19
N GLN A 33 -13.04 -4.12 3.66
CA GLN A 33 -11.89 -4.94 4.01
C GLN A 33 -11.59 -4.82 5.52
N PRO A 34 -11.08 -5.88 6.17
CA PRO A 34 -10.64 -5.81 7.56
C PRO A 34 -9.63 -4.68 7.72
N GLN A 35 -9.94 -3.67 8.54
CA GLN A 35 -8.99 -2.62 8.85
C GLN A 35 -7.81 -3.23 9.60
N THR A 36 -6.61 -3.11 9.04
CA THR A 36 -5.38 -3.34 9.80
C THR A 36 -5.35 -2.32 10.93
N THR A 37 -4.91 -2.69 12.12
CA THR A 37 -4.76 -1.75 13.24
C THR A 37 -3.69 -0.70 12.90
N GLN A 38 -3.96 0.60 13.05
CA GLN A 38 -4.54 1.43 11.98
C GLN A 38 -3.41 2.27 11.39
N VAL A 39 -2.98 1.98 10.15
CA VAL A 39 -2.09 2.89 9.41
C VAL A 39 -2.92 4.12 9.06
N ASN A 40 -2.62 5.26 9.68
CA ASN A 40 -3.37 6.50 9.50
C ASN A 40 -2.80 7.35 8.38
N HIS A 41 -1.48 7.28 8.20
CA HIS A 41 -0.71 8.14 7.30
C HIS A 41 0.17 7.28 6.38
N VAL A 42 0.10 7.55 5.07
CA VAL A 42 0.96 6.92 4.07
C VAL A 42 1.62 7.99 3.21
N PHE A 43 2.95 8.03 3.23
CA PHE A 43 3.75 8.95 2.42
C PHE A 43 4.53 8.18 1.37
N TRP A 44 4.28 8.47 0.10
CA TRP A 44 4.91 7.78 -1.03
C TRP A 44 5.83 8.74 -1.77
N ILE A 45 7.14 8.55 -1.59
CA ILE A 45 8.19 9.43 -2.10
C ILE A 45 8.84 8.75 -3.32
N TRP A 46 8.83 9.44 -4.46
CA TRP A 46 9.42 8.96 -5.71
C TRP A 46 10.66 9.76 -6.09
N PHE A 47 11.68 9.04 -6.55
CA PHE A 47 12.87 9.55 -7.22
C PHE A 47 12.89 9.00 -8.66
N GLU A 48 13.87 9.40 -9.46
CA GLU A 48 13.85 9.19 -10.91
C GLU A 48 14.98 8.28 -11.42
N ASN A 49 14.60 7.32 -12.28
CA ASN A 49 15.47 6.65 -13.25
C ASN A 49 16.71 5.95 -12.67
N ARG A 50 16.55 5.09 -11.64
CA ARG A 50 17.69 4.35 -11.05
C ARG A 50 17.41 2.87 -10.83
N GLU A 51 18.39 2.08 -11.25
CA GLU A 51 18.42 0.67 -10.88
C GLU A 51 18.76 0.54 -9.39
N THR A 52 18.23 -0.49 -8.74
CA THR A 52 18.53 -0.76 -7.34
C THR A 52 20.02 -0.96 -7.08
N THR A 53 20.79 -1.35 -8.10
CA THR A 53 22.25 -1.53 -8.00
C THR A 53 23.01 -0.21 -7.88
N ASP A 54 22.39 0.92 -8.26
CA ASP A 54 22.98 2.25 -8.14
C ASP A 54 22.90 2.79 -6.71
N ILE A 55 21.97 2.25 -5.91
CA ILE A 55 21.65 2.74 -4.56
C ILE A 55 22.26 1.79 -3.52
N THR A 56 23.41 2.17 -2.98
CA THR A 56 24.22 1.37 -2.05
C THR A 56 24.67 2.21 -0.87
N ALA A 57 25.18 1.57 0.19
CA ALA A 57 25.81 2.27 1.31
C ALA A 57 26.91 3.28 0.91
N ALA A 58 27.61 3.05 -0.20
CA ALA A 58 28.69 3.93 -0.66
C ALA A 58 28.16 5.12 -1.49
N THR A 59 27.09 4.92 -2.26
CA THR A 59 26.58 5.89 -3.22
C THR A 59 25.45 6.75 -2.64
N ALA A 60 24.59 6.15 -1.81
CA ALA A 60 23.38 6.70 -1.20
C ALA A 60 23.18 6.18 0.24
N PRO A 61 24.02 6.61 1.20
CA PRO A 61 24.01 6.07 2.56
C PRO A 61 22.69 6.29 3.31
N THR A 62 21.94 7.35 3.02
CA THR A 62 20.64 7.59 3.65
C THR A 62 19.61 6.56 3.21
N PHE A 63 19.56 6.27 1.92
CA PHE A 63 18.70 5.21 1.37
C PHE A 63 19.08 3.84 1.95
N ASP A 64 20.37 3.50 1.99
CA ASP A 64 20.84 2.24 2.55
C ASP A 64 20.48 2.10 4.05
N ASN A 65 20.77 3.13 4.85
CA ASN A 65 20.44 3.15 6.28
C ASN A 65 18.94 3.05 6.54
N PHE A 66 18.11 3.73 5.72
CA PHE A 66 16.67 3.66 5.83
C PHE A 66 16.13 2.24 5.59
N ALA A 67 16.59 1.59 4.53
CA ALA A 67 16.25 0.19 4.23
C ALA A 67 16.72 -0.77 5.33
N ASN A 68 17.96 -0.58 5.82
CA ASN A 68 18.53 -1.40 6.87
C ASN A 68 17.82 -1.20 8.21
N THR A 69 17.28 -0.02 8.50
CA THR A 69 16.54 0.25 9.73
C THR A 69 15.17 -0.44 9.70
N TYR A 70 14.44 -0.32 8.59
CA TYR A 70 13.05 -0.74 8.49
C TYR A 70 12.88 -1.96 7.58
N ALA A 71 12.33 -1.78 6.38
CA ALA A 71 12.09 -2.87 5.45
C ALA A 71 12.62 -2.58 4.05
N ARG A 72 13.14 -3.62 3.39
CA ARG A 72 13.59 -3.61 2.00
C ARG A 72 12.78 -4.57 1.13
N LEU A 73 12.19 -4.07 0.04
CA LEU A 73 11.61 -4.90 -1.00
C LEU A 73 12.68 -5.12 -2.08
N THR A 74 13.36 -6.26 -2.04
CA THR A 74 14.56 -6.51 -2.87
C THR A 74 14.25 -6.92 -4.31
N ASN A 75 12.99 -7.23 -4.63
CA ASN A 75 12.55 -7.69 -5.94
C ASN A 75 11.38 -6.82 -6.47
N PHE A 76 11.61 -5.51 -6.56
CA PHE A 76 10.59 -4.52 -6.93
C PHE A 76 10.91 -3.86 -8.28
N PHE A 77 9.93 -3.75 -9.19
CA PHE A 77 10.16 -3.27 -10.56
C PHE A 77 9.30 -2.05 -10.90
N GLY A 78 9.84 -1.16 -11.75
CA GLY A 78 9.04 -0.18 -12.48
C GLY A 78 8.12 -0.88 -13.48
N ILE A 79 7.05 -0.22 -13.92
CA ILE A 79 6.04 -0.83 -14.80
C ILE A 79 6.47 -0.72 -16.26
N SER A 80 6.95 0.44 -16.68
CA SER A 80 7.22 0.74 -18.09
C SER A 80 8.28 1.84 -18.23
N HIS A 81 8.56 2.22 -19.48
CA HIS A 81 9.22 3.45 -19.86
C HIS A 81 8.31 4.25 -20.82
N PRO A 82 8.40 5.59 -20.84
CA PRO A 82 9.17 6.45 -19.93
C PRO A 82 8.45 6.68 -18.59
N SER A 83 8.97 7.63 -17.79
CA SER A 83 8.50 7.98 -16.44
C SER A 83 6.99 8.21 -16.32
N GLN A 84 6.40 9.07 -17.16
CA GLN A 84 5.02 9.55 -16.96
C GLN A 84 3.97 8.43 -16.91
N PRO A 85 3.99 7.39 -17.78
CA PRO A 85 3.17 6.20 -17.62
C PRO A 85 3.16 5.62 -16.19
N ASN A 86 4.32 5.49 -15.54
CA ASN A 86 4.43 4.93 -14.18
C ASN A 86 3.71 5.80 -13.14
N TYR A 87 3.79 7.13 -13.25
CA TYR A 87 3.06 8.05 -12.36
C TYR A 87 1.54 7.95 -12.56
N ILE A 88 1.07 7.80 -13.79
CA ILE A 88 -0.36 7.63 -14.07
C ILE A 88 -0.84 6.25 -13.57
N ASP A 89 -0.03 5.20 -13.75
CA ASP A 89 -0.27 3.87 -13.19
C ASP A 89 -0.39 3.91 -11.66
N ALA A 90 0.46 4.66 -10.96
CA ALA A 90 0.39 4.86 -9.52
C ALA A 90 -0.87 5.63 -9.07
N ALA A 91 -1.41 6.52 -9.91
CA ALA A 91 -2.64 7.25 -9.61
C ALA A 91 -3.91 6.45 -9.92
N ALA A 92 -3.94 5.66 -10.99
CA ALA A 92 -5.19 5.11 -11.54
C ALA A 92 -5.18 3.58 -11.75
N GLY A 93 -4.07 2.90 -11.44
CA GLY A 93 -3.91 1.48 -11.76
C GLY A 93 -3.86 1.20 -13.27
N SER A 94 -3.76 2.23 -14.09
CA SER A 94 -3.61 2.17 -15.55
C SER A 94 -3.04 3.48 -16.05
N ASN A 95 -2.08 3.41 -16.96
CA ASN A 95 -1.49 4.56 -17.65
C ASN A 95 -2.40 5.16 -18.73
N MET A 96 -3.64 4.65 -18.89
CA MET A 96 -4.62 5.14 -19.85
C MET A 96 -4.13 5.13 -21.31
N GLY A 97 -3.17 4.25 -21.63
CA GLY A 97 -2.56 4.15 -22.95
C GLY A 97 -1.47 5.19 -23.23
N VAL A 98 -1.02 5.94 -22.23
CA VAL A 98 0.11 6.86 -22.36
C VAL A 98 1.42 6.06 -22.55
N THR A 99 2.23 6.47 -23.52
CA THR A 99 3.51 5.83 -23.87
C THR A 99 4.66 6.83 -24.02
N ASP A 100 4.46 8.08 -23.59
CA ASP A 100 5.44 9.16 -23.68
C ASP A 100 5.32 10.12 -22.48
N ASP A 101 6.23 11.10 -22.41
CA ASP A 101 6.30 12.12 -21.35
C ASP A 101 5.62 13.45 -21.77
N ASN A 102 4.73 13.42 -22.77
CA ASN A 102 4.00 14.62 -23.19
C ASN A 102 2.88 14.98 -22.21
N VAL A 103 2.37 16.20 -22.34
CA VAL A 103 1.22 16.64 -21.55
C VAL A 103 -0.04 15.87 -21.98
N HIS A 104 -0.54 15.03 -21.08
CA HIS A 104 -1.79 14.25 -21.26
C HIS A 104 -2.88 14.69 -20.30
N THR A 105 -4.13 14.60 -20.73
CA THR A 105 -5.30 14.93 -19.90
C THR A 105 -6.39 13.88 -20.01
N PHE A 106 -7.00 13.55 -18.89
CA PHE A 106 -8.02 12.51 -18.74
C PHE A 106 -9.34 13.11 -18.28
N ALA A 107 -10.43 12.67 -18.90
CA ALA A 107 -11.73 13.30 -18.74
C ALA A 107 -12.29 13.04 -17.34
N ALA A 108 -12.94 14.05 -16.74
CA ALA A 108 -13.46 13.95 -15.37
C ALA A 108 -14.52 12.86 -15.15
N ASN A 109 -15.18 12.41 -16.23
CA ASN A 109 -16.28 11.45 -16.24
C ASN A 109 -15.88 10.17 -16.98
N GLY A 110 -14.99 9.38 -16.40
CA GLY A 110 -14.57 8.10 -16.97
C GLY A 110 -13.37 7.51 -16.25
N ASP A 111 -12.46 8.38 -15.81
CA ASP A 111 -11.15 7.98 -15.32
C ASP A 111 -11.07 8.24 -13.80
N ASP A 112 -11.22 7.17 -13.00
CA ASP A 112 -11.07 7.25 -11.55
C ASP A 112 -9.59 7.23 -11.14
N ASN A 113 -9.29 7.71 -9.94
CA ASN A 113 -7.93 7.75 -9.42
C ASN A 113 -7.92 7.72 -7.88
N LEU A 114 -6.77 7.40 -7.31
CA LEU A 114 -6.56 7.23 -5.88
C LEU A 114 -6.97 8.49 -5.09
N ALA A 115 -6.68 9.69 -5.60
CA ALA A 115 -7.06 10.95 -4.96
C ALA A 115 -8.58 11.12 -4.85
N ARG A 116 -9.34 10.75 -5.90
CA ARG A 116 -10.81 10.74 -5.85
C ARG A 116 -11.35 9.71 -4.87
N GLN A 117 -10.77 8.51 -4.84
CA GLN A 117 -11.19 7.47 -3.90
C GLN A 117 -10.96 7.91 -2.44
N LEU A 118 -9.79 8.48 -2.15
CA LEU A 118 -9.47 9.04 -0.83
C LEU A 118 -10.44 10.15 -0.44
N ALA A 119 -10.69 11.12 -1.34
CA ALA A 119 -11.64 12.20 -1.08
C ALA A 119 -13.06 11.67 -0.82
N THR A 120 -13.51 10.69 -1.60
CA THR A 120 -14.83 10.06 -1.45
C THR A 120 -14.94 9.29 -0.12
N ALA A 121 -13.85 8.68 0.34
CA ALA A 121 -13.76 7.99 1.62
C ALA A 121 -13.56 8.95 2.82
N GLY A 122 -13.56 10.26 2.59
CA GLY A 122 -13.33 11.27 3.64
C GLY A 122 -11.90 11.27 4.18
N LYS A 123 -10.93 10.78 3.41
CA LYS A 123 -9.51 10.78 3.75
C LYS A 123 -8.83 12.00 3.16
N SER A 124 -8.00 12.68 3.96
CA SER A 124 -7.19 13.79 3.47
C SER A 124 -6.07 13.26 2.58
N TRP A 125 -5.87 13.88 1.43
CA TRP A 125 -4.83 13.51 0.48
C TRP A 125 -4.07 14.75 0.00
N ARG A 126 -2.80 14.58 -0.35
CA ARG A 126 -1.95 15.64 -0.92
C ARG A 126 -1.06 15.09 -2.03
N ALA A 127 -0.71 15.98 -2.96
CA ALA A 127 0.40 15.80 -3.88
C ALA A 127 1.39 16.92 -3.63
N TYR A 128 2.49 16.63 -2.94
CA TYR A 128 3.57 17.59 -2.70
C TYR A 128 4.60 17.50 -3.80
N MET A 129 4.60 18.51 -4.68
CA MET A 129 5.49 18.57 -5.82
C MET A 129 6.48 19.70 -5.61
N GLN A 130 7.75 19.38 -5.52
CA GLN A 130 8.75 20.40 -5.26
C GLN A 130 8.91 21.33 -6.48
N GLY A 131 8.83 22.63 -6.23
CA GLY A 131 8.85 23.68 -7.24
C GLY A 131 7.52 23.91 -7.94
N TYR A 132 6.42 23.34 -7.42
CA TYR A 132 5.09 23.49 -8.01
C TYR A 132 4.70 24.97 -8.19
N PRO A 133 4.35 25.41 -9.42
CA PRO A 133 4.02 26.81 -9.69
C PRO A 133 2.63 27.24 -9.20
N GLY A 134 1.87 26.33 -8.57
CA GLY A 134 0.52 26.61 -8.11
C GLY A 134 -0.52 26.63 -9.24
N SER A 135 -1.73 27.10 -8.90
CA SER A 135 -2.82 27.39 -9.84
C SER A 135 -3.23 26.24 -10.78
N CYS A 136 -3.09 24.98 -10.35
CA CYS A 136 -3.47 23.81 -11.14
C CYS A 136 -2.72 23.75 -12.49
N SER A 137 -1.50 24.27 -12.53
CA SER A 137 -0.79 24.52 -13.78
C SER A 137 -0.63 23.25 -14.61
N ASN A 138 -1.05 23.34 -15.88
CA ASN A 138 -0.93 22.25 -16.85
C ASN A 138 0.31 22.39 -17.75
N ILE A 139 1.23 23.29 -17.42
CA ILE A 139 2.49 23.46 -18.15
C ILE A 139 3.37 22.22 -18.01
N ALA A 140 4.16 21.88 -19.02
CA ALA A 140 5.01 20.69 -18.99
C ALA A 140 6.08 20.77 -17.88
N ASN A 141 6.68 21.94 -17.69
CA ASN A 141 7.63 22.22 -16.64
C ASN A 141 7.67 23.72 -16.31
N THR A 142 8.35 24.05 -15.21
CA THR A 142 8.82 25.41 -14.93
C THR A 142 10.25 25.59 -15.45
N SER A 143 10.71 26.84 -15.54
CA SER A 143 12.13 27.19 -15.72
C SER A 143 12.57 28.25 -14.71
N THR A 144 11.96 28.20 -13.52
CA THR A 144 12.13 29.18 -12.44
C THR A 144 13.06 28.68 -11.34
N ALA A 145 13.33 27.37 -11.30
CA ALA A 145 14.14 26.69 -10.29
C ALA A 145 13.97 27.27 -8.87
N PRO A 146 12.74 27.31 -8.32
CA PRO A 146 12.52 27.91 -7.01
C PRO A 146 13.10 27.00 -5.90
N THR A 147 13.48 27.61 -4.78
CA THR A 147 13.71 26.88 -3.53
C THR A 147 12.35 26.57 -2.89
N ASP A 148 12.05 25.30 -2.68
CA ASP A 148 10.77 24.83 -2.16
C ASP A 148 10.99 23.63 -1.23
N GLY A 149 11.19 23.88 0.06
CA GLY A 149 11.57 22.83 1.02
C GLY A 149 13.05 22.45 0.97
N PRO A 150 13.44 21.27 1.48
CA PRO A 150 14.84 20.86 1.57
C PRO A 150 15.44 20.53 0.19
N GLY A 151 16.77 20.56 0.11
CA GLY A 151 17.50 20.26 -1.12
C GLY A 151 17.79 21.50 -1.97
N LEU A 152 18.26 21.28 -3.19
CA LEU A 152 18.59 22.35 -4.12
C LEU A 152 17.35 22.92 -4.81
N ALA A 153 17.45 24.17 -5.22
CA ALA A 153 16.46 24.79 -6.08
C ALA A 153 16.46 24.08 -7.45
N GLY A 154 15.28 23.86 -8.04
CA GLY A 154 15.16 23.05 -9.25
C GLY A 154 13.77 23.13 -9.84
N ASP A 155 13.66 22.75 -11.11
CA ASP A 155 12.42 22.88 -11.87
C ASP A 155 11.41 21.79 -11.53
N TYR A 156 10.14 22.19 -11.51
CA TYR A 156 9.00 21.29 -11.46
C TYR A 156 8.75 20.70 -12.85
N PHE A 157 8.55 19.38 -12.91
CA PHE A 157 8.09 18.67 -14.10
C PHE A 157 6.72 18.07 -13.85
N ARG A 158 5.76 18.43 -14.70
CA ARG A 158 4.36 17.99 -14.60
C ARG A 158 4.21 16.48 -14.69
N LYS A 159 5.08 15.82 -15.45
CA LYS A 159 5.06 14.37 -15.61
C LYS A 159 5.27 13.61 -14.29
N HIS A 160 5.92 14.22 -13.29
CA HIS A 160 6.10 13.61 -11.95
C HIS A 160 4.89 13.85 -11.02
N ASN A 161 3.91 14.64 -11.44
CA ASN A 161 2.69 14.86 -10.68
C ASN A 161 1.62 13.86 -11.13
N GLN A 162 1.47 12.79 -10.36
CA GLN A 162 0.58 11.68 -10.68
C GLN A 162 -0.90 12.07 -10.89
N VAL A 163 -1.37 13.21 -10.36
CA VAL A 163 -2.81 13.58 -10.44
C VAL A 163 -3.14 14.76 -11.37
N ILE A 164 -2.16 15.54 -11.83
CA ILE A 164 -2.43 16.77 -12.60
C ILE A 164 -3.05 16.50 -14.00
N SER A 165 -2.86 15.30 -14.52
CA SER A 165 -3.46 14.85 -15.79
C SER A 165 -4.98 14.63 -15.67
N PHE A 166 -5.51 14.41 -14.48
CA PHE A 166 -6.93 14.10 -14.30
C PHE A 166 -7.74 15.38 -14.17
N GLU A 167 -8.66 15.62 -15.12
CA GLU A 167 -9.54 16.80 -15.09
C GLU A 167 -10.44 16.83 -13.85
N SER A 168 -10.80 15.67 -13.31
CA SER A 168 -11.52 15.57 -12.03
C SER A 168 -10.77 16.16 -10.85
N ILE A 169 -9.46 16.32 -10.96
CA ILE A 169 -8.61 16.96 -9.95
C ILE A 169 -8.26 18.37 -10.40
N ARG A 170 -7.69 18.52 -11.60
CA ARG A 170 -7.15 19.80 -12.09
C ARG A 170 -8.24 20.86 -12.32
N LEU A 171 -9.44 20.48 -12.77
CA LEU A 171 -10.54 21.40 -13.04
C LEU A 171 -11.52 21.55 -11.88
N ASP A 172 -11.37 20.78 -10.80
CA ASP A 172 -12.09 20.99 -9.54
C ASP A 172 -11.19 21.81 -8.58
N PRO A 173 -11.52 23.08 -8.29
CA PRO A 173 -10.70 23.92 -7.42
C PRO A 173 -10.46 23.33 -6.03
N THR A 174 -11.41 22.56 -5.49
CA THR A 174 -11.30 21.93 -4.18
C THR A 174 -10.28 20.80 -4.20
N GLN A 175 -10.31 19.98 -5.25
CA GLN A 175 -9.36 18.87 -5.41
C GLN A 175 -7.97 19.37 -5.80
N CYS A 176 -7.90 20.33 -6.73
CA CYS A 176 -6.63 20.92 -7.14
C CYS A 176 -5.89 21.59 -5.98
N ALA A 177 -6.60 22.19 -5.02
CA ALA A 177 -5.99 22.78 -3.83
C ALA A 177 -5.20 21.76 -2.98
N ASN A 178 -5.32 20.45 -3.22
CA ASN A 178 -4.51 19.42 -2.56
C ASN A 178 -3.16 19.19 -3.24
N ILE A 179 -2.91 19.77 -4.42
CA ILE A 179 -1.58 19.81 -5.07
C ILE A 179 -0.85 21.04 -4.53
N GLN A 180 0.29 20.83 -3.88
CA GLN A 180 0.97 21.85 -3.08
C GLN A 180 2.49 21.86 -3.33
N PRO A 181 3.15 23.02 -3.16
CA PRO A 181 4.60 23.09 -3.02
C PRO A 181 5.07 22.21 -1.85
N LEU A 182 6.27 21.66 -1.93
CA LEU A 182 6.83 20.78 -0.90
C LEU A 182 7.04 21.49 0.45
N ALA A 183 7.33 22.80 0.45
CA ALA A 183 7.47 23.60 1.66
C ALA A 183 6.21 23.62 2.52
N ASN A 184 5.05 23.29 1.96
CA ASN A 184 3.78 23.19 2.67
C ASN A 184 3.51 21.77 3.21
N PHE A 185 4.52 20.90 3.25
CA PHE A 185 4.37 19.53 3.74
C PHE A 185 3.73 19.47 5.12
N ASP A 186 2.63 18.71 5.21
CA ASP A 186 1.86 18.46 6.42
C ASP A 186 1.85 16.95 6.71
N PRO A 187 2.51 16.50 7.79
CA PRO A 187 2.56 15.08 8.16
C PRO A 187 1.25 14.56 8.78
N SER A 188 0.20 15.39 8.92
CA SER A 188 -1.10 14.96 9.46
C SER A 188 -2.09 14.47 8.41
N VAL A 189 -1.75 14.50 7.13
CA VAL A 189 -2.66 14.04 6.06
C VAL A 189 -2.66 12.52 5.93
N ASN A 190 -3.80 11.91 5.57
CA ASN A 190 -3.88 10.45 5.48
C ASN A 190 -2.97 9.90 4.37
N PHE A 191 -2.91 10.57 3.23
CA PHE A 191 -2.03 10.16 2.13
C PHE A 191 -1.29 11.36 1.55
N ALA A 192 0.00 11.20 1.27
CA ALA A 192 0.67 12.13 0.37
C ALA A 192 1.56 11.40 -0.63
N PHE A 193 1.43 11.80 -1.89
CA PHE A 193 2.44 11.51 -2.90
C PHE A 193 3.43 12.68 -2.95
N ILE A 194 4.72 12.38 -2.96
CA ILE A 194 5.79 13.38 -2.86
C ILE A 194 6.79 13.13 -3.99
N ALA A 195 7.00 14.15 -4.82
CA ALA A 195 8.03 14.15 -5.85
C ALA A 195 8.95 15.36 -5.63
N PRO A 196 10.26 15.14 -5.43
CA PRO A 196 11.25 16.22 -5.46
C PRO A 196 11.34 16.84 -6.87
N ASN A 197 12.04 17.95 -6.98
CA ASN A 197 12.27 18.60 -8.27
C ASN A 197 13.33 17.82 -9.06
N ILE A 198 13.51 18.16 -10.35
CA ILE A 198 14.37 17.44 -11.30
C ILE A 198 15.84 17.26 -10.85
N ILE A 199 16.29 18.05 -9.87
CA ILE A 199 17.64 17.95 -9.30
C ILE A 199 17.65 17.04 -8.08
N ASN A 200 16.67 17.20 -7.19
CA ASN A 200 16.55 16.46 -5.94
C ASN A 200 15.98 15.05 -6.12
N ASP A 201 15.29 14.78 -7.23
CA ASP A 201 14.76 13.45 -7.56
C ASP A 201 15.82 12.54 -8.21
N MET A 202 17.05 13.04 -8.39
CA MET A 202 18.18 12.37 -9.07
C MET A 202 18.06 12.31 -10.60
N HIS A 203 17.14 13.00 -11.25
CA HIS A 203 17.06 12.99 -12.72
C HIS A 203 18.25 13.76 -13.34
N ASP A 204 18.47 14.99 -12.91
CA ASP A 204 19.47 15.92 -13.48
C ASP A 204 20.65 16.20 -12.55
N GLY A 205 21.82 16.40 -13.15
CA GLY A 205 23.08 16.61 -12.43
C GLY A 205 24.30 16.27 -13.27
N ALA A 206 25.47 16.74 -12.84
CA ALA A 206 26.70 16.70 -13.64
C ALA A 206 27.21 15.27 -13.93
N THR A 207 27.02 14.34 -13.01
CA THR A 207 27.41 12.92 -13.13
C THR A 207 26.37 12.05 -12.43
N THR A 208 26.34 10.75 -12.73
CA THR A 208 25.46 9.79 -12.04
C THR A 208 25.60 9.85 -10.52
N GLN A 209 26.85 9.90 -10.01
CA GLN A 209 27.09 10.00 -8.57
C GLN A 209 26.62 11.34 -8.00
N ALA A 210 26.80 12.46 -8.71
CA ALA A 210 26.34 13.77 -8.24
C ALA A 210 24.80 13.81 -8.12
N LYS A 211 24.09 13.21 -9.07
CA LYS A 211 22.63 13.04 -9.03
C LYS A 211 22.20 12.25 -7.79
N ILE A 212 22.83 11.09 -7.57
CA ILE A 212 22.52 10.22 -6.42
C ILE A 212 22.81 10.92 -5.09
N THR A 213 23.97 11.57 -4.97
CA THR A 213 24.32 12.34 -3.77
C THR A 213 23.31 13.45 -3.50
N GLN A 214 22.79 14.10 -4.53
CA GLN A 214 21.79 15.15 -4.35
C GLN A 214 20.46 14.60 -3.83
N GLY A 215 19.97 13.49 -4.39
CA GLY A 215 18.76 12.86 -3.86
C GLY A 215 18.95 12.25 -2.46
N ASP A 216 20.14 11.73 -2.15
CA ASP A 216 20.46 11.25 -0.79
C ASP A 216 20.44 12.39 0.23
N ASN A 217 21.04 13.54 -0.11
CA ASN A 217 21.00 14.75 0.73
C ASN A 217 19.57 15.26 0.94
N PHE A 218 18.75 15.27 -0.12
CA PHE A 218 17.34 15.62 -0.02
C PHE A 218 16.62 14.68 0.94
N LEU A 219 16.76 13.36 0.75
CA LEU A 219 16.09 12.37 1.58
C LEU A 219 16.52 12.48 3.05
N ASN A 220 17.80 12.72 3.32
CA ASN A 220 18.34 12.89 4.66
C ASN A 220 17.73 14.09 5.38
N ALA A 221 17.46 15.17 4.65
CA ALA A 221 16.84 16.38 5.19
C ALA A 221 15.31 16.27 5.33
N PHE A 222 14.65 15.52 4.44
CA PHE A 222 13.19 15.43 4.40
C PHE A 222 12.63 14.32 5.30
N LEU A 223 13.26 13.13 5.35
CA LEU A 223 12.77 12.01 6.17
C LEU A 223 12.49 12.36 7.64
N PRO A 224 13.33 13.16 8.34
CA PRO A 224 13.06 13.54 9.73
C PRO A 224 11.75 14.33 9.92
N GLN A 225 11.23 14.99 8.88
CA GLN A 225 9.92 15.67 8.96
C GLN A 225 8.76 14.68 9.04
N ILE A 226 8.97 13.44 8.59
CA ILE A 226 8.02 12.34 8.68
C ILE A 226 8.27 11.52 9.94
N THR A 227 9.51 11.04 10.13
CA THR A 227 9.83 10.11 11.22
C THR A 227 9.86 10.77 12.59
N GLY A 228 10.03 12.10 12.64
CA GLY A 228 9.91 12.91 13.85
C GLY A 228 8.49 13.45 14.09
N ALA A 229 7.53 13.18 13.22
CA ALA A 229 6.17 13.70 13.37
C ALA A 229 5.43 13.04 14.56
N PRO A 230 4.49 13.76 15.22
CA PRO A 230 3.80 13.25 16.41
C PRO A 230 3.08 11.91 16.20
N ASP A 231 2.54 11.65 15.01
CA ASP A 231 1.83 10.40 14.70
C ASP A 231 2.68 9.38 13.92
N TRP A 232 4.01 9.44 14.05
CA TRP A 232 4.92 8.43 13.46
C TRP A 232 4.48 6.99 13.83
N ALA A 233 3.95 6.79 15.04
CA ALA A 233 3.38 5.52 15.53
C ALA A 233 2.37 4.86 14.57
N HIS A 234 1.66 5.65 13.75
CA HIS A 234 0.64 5.19 12.80
C HIS A 234 0.97 5.59 11.36
N THR A 235 2.24 5.88 11.06
CA THR A 235 2.71 6.37 9.76
C THR A 235 3.53 5.32 9.04
N MET A 236 3.29 5.18 7.74
CA MET A 236 4.12 4.41 6.81
C MET A 236 4.71 5.35 5.76
N VAL A 237 6.03 5.27 5.54
CA VAL A 237 6.73 6.01 4.47
C VAL A 237 7.37 5.04 3.49
N ILE A 238 7.09 5.22 2.21
CA ILE A 238 7.60 4.42 1.11
C ILE A 238 8.57 5.32 0.32
N VAL A 239 9.79 4.83 0.10
CA VAL A 239 10.80 5.50 -0.71
C VAL A 239 11.14 4.59 -1.89
N THR A 240 10.91 5.08 -3.10
CA THR A 240 11.08 4.31 -4.34
C THR A 240 11.51 5.20 -5.51
N PHE A 241 11.65 4.58 -6.68
CA PHE A 241 11.90 5.25 -7.95
C PHE A 241 10.75 4.99 -8.93
N ASP A 242 10.55 5.86 -9.90
CA ASP A 242 9.55 5.66 -10.95
C ASP A 242 9.89 4.45 -11.83
N GLU A 243 11.11 4.39 -12.33
CA GLU A 243 11.67 3.37 -13.21
C GLU A 243 13.20 3.25 -13.03
N GLY A 244 13.76 2.18 -13.59
CA GLY A 244 15.19 1.93 -13.70
C GLY A 244 15.77 2.50 -14.98
N THR A 245 16.90 1.96 -15.43
CA THR A 245 17.51 2.34 -16.72
C THR A 245 17.42 1.23 -17.76
N THR A 246 16.98 0.04 -17.35
CA THR A 246 16.81 -1.15 -18.17
C THR A 246 15.34 -1.52 -18.33
N ASN A 247 15.00 -2.24 -19.41
CA ASN A 247 13.64 -2.76 -19.63
C ASN A 247 13.31 -4.02 -18.81
N THR A 248 14.06 -4.31 -17.74
CA THR A 248 13.87 -5.53 -16.95
C THR A 248 12.48 -5.51 -16.32
N ASN A 249 11.64 -6.51 -16.63
CA ASN A 249 10.23 -6.55 -16.23
C ASN A 249 9.40 -5.31 -16.62
N GLY A 250 9.79 -4.61 -17.70
CA GLY A 250 9.09 -3.42 -18.19
C GLY A 250 9.87 -2.15 -17.88
N GLY A 251 9.85 -1.71 -16.62
CA GLY A 251 10.46 -0.44 -16.18
C GLY A 251 11.71 -0.57 -15.31
N GLY A 252 12.40 -1.72 -15.30
CA GLY A 252 13.68 -1.88 -14.58
C GLY A 252 13.56 -2.31 -13.13
N HIS A 253 14.66 -2.76 -12.53
CA HIS A 253 14.72 -3.28 -11.16
C HIS A 253 15.05 -2.14 -10.20
N ILE A 254 14.06 -1.59 -9.51
CA ILE A 254 14.20 -0.33 -8.77
C ILE A 254 14.42 -0.52 -7.28
N TYR A 255 15.10 0.44 -6.65
CA TYR A 255 15.18 0.51 -5.19
C TYR A 255 13.77 0.77 -4.62
N THR A 256 13.32 -0.04 -3.65
CA THR A 256 12.13 0.27 -2.85
C THR A 256 12.33 -0.12 -1.38
N ALA A 257 12.09 0.83 -0.47
CA ALA A 257 12.15 0.60 0.98
C ALA A 257 10.91 1.20 1.66
N VAL A 258 10.54 0.60 2.79
CA VAL A 258 9.37 1.01 3.57
C VAL A 258 9.78 1.19 5.03
N GLY A 259 9.44 2.36 5.57
CA GLY A 259 9.68 2.74 6.95
C GLY A 259 8.38 2.84 7.73
N ALA A 260 8.34 2.20 8.89
CA ALA A 260 7.25 2.31 9.84
C ALA A 260 7.71 1.80 11.22
N PRO A 261 7.11 2.26 12.34
CA PRO A 261 7.49 1.81 13.69
C PRO A 261 7.36 0.30 13.94
N TRP A 262 6.51 -0.39 13.18
CA TRP A 262 6.31 -1.84 13.28
C TRP A 262 7.26 -2.66 12.39
N LEU A 263 8.12 -2.00 11.61
CA LEU A 263 9.10 -2.64 10.74
C LEU A 263 10.50 -2.49 11.34
N SER A 264 11.28 -3.56 11.29
CA SER A 264 12.65 -3.57 11.82
C SER A 264 13.47 -4.62 11.09
N HIS A 265 14.50 -4.20 10.36
CA HIS A 265 15.42 -5.07 9.61
C HIS A 265 14.72 -6.14 8.72
N ALA A 266 13.56 -5.82 8.15
CA ALA A 266 12.78 -6.74 7.34
C ALA A 266 13.23 -6.75 5.87
N THR A 267 13.12 -7.89 5.21
CA THR A 267 13.39 -7.99 3.77
C THR A 267 12.34 -8.88 3.10
N SER A 268 12.03 -8.56 1.85
CA SER A 268 11.18 -9.38 1.01
C SER A 268 11.75 -9.54 -0.39
N ALA A 269 11.85 -10.79 -0.82
CA ALA A 269 12.25 -11.16 -2.17
C ALA A 269 11.05 -11.47 -3.10
N THR A 270 9.81 -11.31 -2.60
CA THR A 270 8.61 -11.46 -3.43
C THR A 270 8.61 -10.41 -4.53
N GLN A 271 8.26 -10.82 -5.75
CA GLN A 271 8.22 -9.89 -6.89
C GLN A 271 7.04 -8.93 -6.76
N TYR A 272 7.32 -7.63 -6.78
CA TYR A 272 6.33 -6.56 -6.75
C TYR A 272 6.62 -5.48 -7.79
N ASN A 273 5.63 -4.62 -8.04
CA ASN A 273 5.76 -3.40 -8.83
C ASN A 273 4.84 -2.31 -8.27
N HIS A 274 4.75 -1.15 -8.94
CA HIS A 274 3.92 -0.03 -8.47
C HIS A 274 2.43 -0.37 -8.33
N PHE A 275 1.88 -1.32 -9.09
CA PHE A 275 0.49 -1.78 -8.89
C PHE A 275 0.31 -2.54 -7.58
N SER A 276 1.31 -3.33 -7.16
CA SER A 276 1.29 -3.99 -5.85
C SER A 276 1.32 -2.98 -4.70
N MET A 277 2.06 -1.87 -4.88
CA MET A 277 2.09 -0.78 -3.89
C MET A 277 0.76 -0.02 -3.86
N LEU A 278 0.20 0.36 -5.01
CA LEU A 278 -1.12 0.99 -5.11
C LEU A 278 -2.19 0.13 -4.44
N ARG A 279 -2.25 -1.17 -4.76
CA ARG A 279 -3.18 -2.11 -4.11
C ARG A 279 -3.03 -2.11 -2.58
N THR A 280 -1.80 -2.05 -2.10
CA THR A 280 -1.52 -2.06 -0.66
C THR A 280 -2.02 -0.78 0.00
N ILE A 281 -1.85 0.37 -0.64
CA ILE A 281 -2.38 1.67 -0.18
C ILE A 281 -3.91 1.67 -0.19
N GLU A 282 -4.54 1.19 -1.26
CA GLU A 282 -5.99 1.05 -1.35
C GLU A 282 -6.52 0.12 -0.24
N SER A 283 -5.83 -0.99 0.03
CA SER A 283 -6.17 -1.91 1.11
C SER A 283 -6.08 -1.26 2.49
N ILE A 284 -5.05 -0.44 2.75
CA ILE A 284 -4.89 0.31 4.01
C ILE A 284 -6.09 1.22 4.27
N PHE A 285 -6.56 1.93 3.24
CA PHE A 285 -7.66 2.88 3.37
C PHE A 285 -9.05 2.26 3.13
N GLY A 286 -9.13 0.96 2.87
CA GLY A 286 -10.40 0.26 2.61
C GLY A 286 -11.07 0.69 1.30
N LEU A 287 -10.27 1.06 0.30
CA LEU A 287 -10.72 1.52 -1.02
C LEU A 287 -10.93 0.34 -1.98
N THR A 288 -11.67 0.59 -3.05
CA THR A 288 -11.77 -0.35 -4.17
C THR A 288 -10.49 -0.35 -5.00
N PHE A 289 -10.05 -1.51 -5.48
CA PHE A 289 -8.80 -1.58 -6.25
C PHE A 289 -8.96 -1.02 -7.67
N LEU A 290 -8.12 -0.07 -8.04
CA LEU A 290 -8.09 0.58 -9.35
C LEU A 290 -7.32 -0.25 -10.38
N GLY A 291 -7.86 -0.38 -11.59
CA GLY A 291 -7.17 -0.98 -12.74
C GLY A 291 -6.41 -2.28 -12.41
N SER A 292 -5.13 -2.32 -12.76
CA SER A 292 -4.22 -3.45 -12.55
C SER A 292 -3.93 -3.75 -11.07
N ALA A 293 -4.18 -2.81 -10.15
CA ALA A 293 -4.08 -3.06 -8.70
C ALA A 293 -5.10 -4.12 -8.24
N ALA A 294 -6.23 -4.28 -8.94
CA ALA A 294 -7.24 -5.28 -8.63
C ALA A 294 -6.74 -6.73 -8.72
N THR A 295 -5.73 -6.98 -9.56
CA THR A 295 -5.11 -8.31 -9.74
C THR A 295 -3.68 -8.38 -9.21
N ALA A 296 -3.11 -7.25 -8.75
CA ALA A 296 -1.80 -7.22 -8.13
C ALA A 296 -1.79 -7.93 -6.76
N THR A 297 -0.59 -8.16 -6.22
CA THR A 297 -0.41 -8.79 -4.91
C THR A 297 -0.29 -7.71 -3.84
N THR A 298 -1.07 -7.81 -2.75
CA THR A 298 -0.90 -6.94 -1.59
C THR A 298 0.40 -7.27 -0.88
N ILE A 299 1.19 -6.26 -0.53
CA ILE A 299 2.47 -6.42 0.18
C ILE A 299 2.15 -6.58 1.67
N SER A 300 1.63 -7.73 2.08
CA SER A 300 1.12 -7.93 3.45
C SER A 300 2.22 -7.86 4.53
N GLU A 301 3.47 -8.10 4.16
CA GLU A 301 4.62 -8.13 5.07
C GLU A 301 5.09 -6.74 5.55
N ILE A 302 4.66 -5.66 4.89
CA ILE A 302 4.94 -4.28 5.35
C ILE A 302 3.82 -3.70 6.21
N LEU A 303 2.70 -4.43 6.36
CA LEU A 303 1.55 -3.98 7.14
C LEU A 303 1.72 -4.37 8.62
N PRO A 304 1.13 -3.59 9.55
CA PRO A 304 1.03 -4.01 10.94
C PRO A 304 0.40 -5.40 11.00
N ALA A 305 0.97 -6.28 11.83
CA ALA A 305 0.36 -7.58 12.09
C ALA A 305 -1.08 -7.35 12.53
N VAL A 306 -2.03 -7.87 11.76
CA VAL A 306 -3.44 -7.81 12.12
C VAL A 306 -3.61 -8.74 13.31
N THR A 307 -3.50 -8.21 14.52
CA THR A 307 -4.08 -8.87 15.69
C THR A 307 -5.59 -8.72 15.52
N THR A 308 -6.19 -9.59 14.72
CA THR A 308 -7.64 -9.60 14.65
C THR A 308 -8.13 -9.86 16.06
N ALA A 309 -9.00 -8.98 16.57
CA ALA A 309 -9.74 -9.18 17.81
C ALA A 309 -10.70 -10.38 17.74
N ALA A 310 -10.55 -11.26 16.74
CA ALA A 310 -11.04 -12.62 16.80
C ALA A 310 -10.24 -13.34 17.89
N GLN A 311 -10.73 -13.21 19.10
CA GLN A 311 -10.39 -14.07 20.22
C GLN A 311 -10.72 -15.50 19.83
N VAL A 312 -9.73 -16.27 19.38
CA VAL A 312 -9.92 -17.68 19.06
C VAL A 312 -9.64 -18.55 20.28
N SER A 313 -10.27 -19.72 20.31
CA SER A 313 -10.02 -20.75 21.31
C SER A 313 -8.91 -21.68 20.85
N PHE A 314 -8.01 -21.99 21.76
CA PHE A 314 -6.85 -22.87 21.57
C PHE A 314 -6.98 -24.04 22.53
N SER A 315 -7.00 -25.29 22.04
CA SER A 315 -7.17 -26.48 22.91
C SER A 315 -6.41 -27.71 22.40
N GLY A 316 -6.12 -28.62 23.32
CA GLY A 316 -5.40 -29.86 23.02
C GLY A 316 -5.31 -30.77 24.25
N ARG A 317 -4.45 -31.79 24.18
CA ARG A 317 -4.19 -32.72 25.28
C ARG A 317 -2.72 -32.76 25.66
N VAL A 318 -2.45 -32.95 26.94
CA VAL A 318 -1.12 -33.35 27.43
C VAL A 318 -1.15 -34.86 27.67
N LEU A 319 -0.29 -35.59 26.98
CA LEU A 319 -0.24 -37.04 26.96
C LEU A 319 1.11 -37.55 27.48
N ASN A 320 1.12 -38.73 28.09
CA ASN A 320 2.36 -39.47 28.33
C ASN A 320 2.81 -40.22 27.07
N SER A 321 3.98 -40.85 27.12
CA SER A 321 4.54 -41.64 26.01
C SER A 321 3.65 -42.82 25.58
N GLY A 322 2.73 -43.28 26.43
CA GLY A 322 1.72 -44.30 26.13
C GLY A 322 0.40 -43.77 25.57
N GLY A 323 0.28 -42.46 25.30
CA GLY A 323 -0.93 -41.83 24.77
C GLY A 323 -2.04 -41.56 25.79
N PHE A 324 -1.80 -41.80 27.08
CA PHE A 324 -2.76 -41.49 28.14
C PHE A 324 -2.65 -40.04 28.59
N GLY A 325 -3.80 -39.42 28.89
CA GLY A 325 -3.85 -38.04 29.36
C GLY A 325 -3.18 -37.84 30.72
N ILE A 326 -2.37 -36.80 30.85
CA ILE A 326 -1.73 -36.42 32.11
C ILE A 326 -2.61 -35.37 32.78
N ARG A 327 -3.14 -35.70 33.96
CA ARG A 327 -3.95 -34.80 34.79
C ARG A 327 -3.08 -33.76 35.50
N ASN A 328 -3.62 -32.55 35.71
CA ASN A 328 -2.98 -31.45 36.44
C ASN A 328 -1.63 -31.02 35.84
N ALA A 329 -1.39 -31.29 34.56
CA ALA A 329 -0.26 -30.72 33.84
C ALA A 329 -0.52 -29.23 33.63
N ARG A 330 0.49 -28.40 33.88
CA ARG A 330 0.42 -26.97 33.61
C ARG A 330 0.85 -26.73 32.17
N VAL A 331 -0.04 -26.16 31.37
CA VAL A 331 0.26 -25.70 30.02
C VAL A 331 0.50 -24.19 30.07
N THR A 332 1.57 -23.73 29.45
CA THR A 332 1.94 -22.32 29.33
C THR A 332 1.86 -21.91 27.87
N LEU A 333 1.15 -20.82 27.60
CA LEU A 333 1.13 -20.15 26.30
C LEU A 333 1.86 -18.83 26.45
N ARG A 334 2.96 -18.62 25.71
CA ARG A 334 3.75 -17.39 25.75
C ARG A 334 3.75 -16.69 24.40
N ASP A 335 3.44 -15.39 24.39
CA ASP A 335 3.46 -14.56 23.17
C ASP A 335 4.88 -14.05 22.84
N ALA A 336 5.00 -13.36 21.70
CA ALA A 336 6.27 -12.76 21.24
C ALA A 336 6.81 -11.66 22.17
N ASN A 337 5.93 -11.02 22.95
CA ASN A 337 6.29 -9.97 23.92
C ASN A 337 6.69 -10.56 25.28
N GLY A 338 6.67 -11.89 25.42
CA GLY A 338 7.01 -12.59 26.65
C GLY A 338 5.87 -12.69 27.66
N ASN A 339 4.66 -12.23 27.37
CA ASN A 339 3.51 -12.41 28.26
C ASN A 339 3.08 -13.87 28.27
N ALA A 340 2.78 -14.40 29.45
CA ALA A 340 2.43 -15.80 29.63
C ALA A 340 1.03 -15.98 30.23
N ARG A 341 0.27 -16.91 29.66
CA ARG A 341 -1.00 -17.41 30.19
C ARG A 341 -0.85 -18.87 30.55
N PHE A 342 -1.68 -19.36 31.47
CA PHE A 342 -1.62 -20.77 31.90
C PHE A 342 -3.00 -21.43 31.93
N ALA A 343 -3.02 -22.72 31.59
CA ALA A 343 -4.15 -23.62 31.76
C ALA A 343 -3.69 -24.89 32.48
N VAL A 344 -4.61 -25.58 33.15
CA VAL A 344 -4.33 -26.84 33.84
C VAL A 344 -5.18 -27.93 33.22
N THR A 345 -4.58 -29.09 32.95
CA THR A 345 -5.31 -30.18 32.32
C THR A 345 -6.30 -30.87 33.25
N ASN A 346 -7.43 -31.31 32.70
CA ASN A 346 -8.39 -32.16 33.40
C ASN A 346 -7.89 -33.62 33.55
N ALA A 347 -8.73 -34.50 34.10
CA ALA A 347 -8.39 -35.91 34.34
C ALA A 347 -8.00 -36.70 33.07
N PHE A 348 -8.41 -36.25 31.89
CA PHE A 348 -8.12 -36.89 30.61
C PHE A 348 -7.04 -36.17 29.78
N GLY A 349 -6.38 -35.18 30.39
CA GLY A 349 -5.29 -34.43 29.79
C GLY A 349 -5.71 -33.20 28.97
N TYR A 350 -7.00 -32.87 28.88
CA TYR A 350 -7.45 -31.74 28.07
C TYR A 350 -7.16 -30.38 28.72
N TYR A 351 -6.74 -29.42 27.91
CA TYR A 351 -6.60 -28.01 28.27
C TYR A 351 -7.23 -27.11 27.21
N SER A 352 -7.59 -25.88 27.58
CA SER A 352 -8.02 -24.84 26.66
C SER A 352 -7.55 -23.46 27.11
N PHE A 353 -7.42 -22.56 26.15
CA PHE A 353 -7.23 -21.12 26.32
C PHE A 353 -8.23 -20.40 25.42
N ASP A 354 -9.04 -19.55 26.00
CA ASP A 354 -9.95 -18.68 25.25
C ASP A 354 -9.31 -17.29 25.07
N GLY A 355 -9.79 -16.51 24.12
CA GLY A 355 -9.28 -15.14 23.98
C GLY A 355 -7.84 -15.05 23.50
N VAL A 356 -7.37 -16.02 22.71
CA VAL A 356 -6.03 -15.97 22.11
C VAL A 356 -6.10 -15.10 20.87
N ALA A 357 -5.15 -14.19 20.71
CA ALA A 357 -5.10 -13.33 19.53
C ALA A 357 -4.71 -14.17 18.30
N SER A 358 -5.55 -14.16 17.27
CA SER A 358 -5.19 -14.78 15.99
C SER A 358 -4.18 -13.92 15.22
N GLY A 359 -3.45 -14.55 14.31
CA GLY A 359 -2.35 -13.97 13.52
C GLY A 359 -1.01 -13.95 14.24
N ALA A 360 -0.91 -14.42 15.50
CA ALA A 360 0.31 -14.35 16.30
C ALA A 360 1.00 -15.71 16.48
N ASN A 361 2.32 -15.66 16.69
CA ASN A 361 3.14 -16.81 17.05
C ASN A 361 3.22 -16.97 18.57
N TYR A 362 3.04 -18.20 19.04
CA TYR A 362 3.12 -18.54 20.45
C TYR A 362 4.05 -19.72 20.68
N ILE A 363 4.69 -19.74 21.85
CA ILE A 363 5.41 -20.91 22.37
C ILE A 363 4.52 -21.58 23.42
N VAL A 364 4.24 -22.87 23.21
CA VAL A 364 3.45 -23.71 24.09
C VAL A 364 4.37 -24.69 24.81
N THR A 365 4.29 -24.74 26.13
CA THR A 365 5.01 -25.72 26.94
C THR A 365 4.08 -26.42 27.92
N ALA A 366 4.36 -27.69 28.21
CA ALA A 366 3.71 -28.42 29.29
C ALA A 366 4.71 -28.74 30.40
N ALA A 367 4.23 -28.75 31.63
CA ALA A 367 4.99 -29.19 32.80
C ALA A 367 4.12 -30.14 33.64
N ALA A 368 4.63 -31.34 33.89
CA ALA A 368 4.03 -32.32 34.79
C ALA A 368 5.14 -33.06 35.55
N ARG A 369 4.84 -33.52 36.77
CA ARG A 369 5.84 -34.17 37.63
C ARG A 369 6.34 -35.46 36.96
N GLY A 370 7.65 -35.58 36.79
CA GLY A 370 8.29 -36.78 36.24
C GLY A 370 8.12 -36.94 34.72
N SER A 371 7.75 -35.88 34.00
CA SER A 371 7.62 -35.87 32.54
C SER A 371 8.40 -34.70 31.94
N VAL A 372 9.01 -34.94 30.79
CA VAL A 372 9.72 -33.91 30.01
C VAL A 372 8.96 -33.68 28.71
N PHE A 373 8.76 -32.41 28.35
CA PHE A 373 8.07 -32.01 27.11
C PHE A 373 8.96 -31.05 26.33
N THR A 374 8.92 -31.16 25.01
CA THR A 374 9.56 -30.17 24.13
C THR A 374 8.61 -28.99 23.90
N PRO A 375 9.08 -27.74 24.02
CA PRO A 375 8.32 -26.57 23.60
C PRO A 375 7.88 -26.68 22.15
N ARG A 376 6.65 -26.25 21.84
CA ARG A 376 6.14 -26.18 20.47
C ARG A 376 5.83 -24.74 20.10
N SER A 377 6.34 -24.30 18.97
CA SER A 377 5.92 -23.03 18.37
C SER A 377 4.68 -23.26 17.51
N VAL A 378 3.68 -22.40 17.63
CA VAL A 378 2.43 -22.46 16.87
C VAL A 378 2.02 -21.07 16.40
N THR A 379 1.63 -20.97 15.14
CA THR A 379 0.96 -19.78 14.60
C THR A 379 -0.54 -20.02 14.73
N VAL A 380 -1.22 -19.16 15.50
CA VAL A 380 -2.66 -19.27 15.72
C VAL A 380 -3.35 -18.41 14.67
N THR A 381 -3.88 -19.01 13.60
CA THR A 381 -4.59 -18.25 12.54
C THR A 381 -6.12 -18.39 12.61
N ASP A 382 -6.63 -19.43 13.28
CA ASP A 382 -8.06 -19.69 13.54
C ASP A 382 -8.19 -20.54 14.83
N GLN A 383 -9.39 -21.03 15.17
CA GLN A 383 -9.59 -22.02 16.23
C GLN A 383 -8.71 -23.25 16.00
N LEU A 384 -7.80 -23.49 16.94
CA LEU A 384 -6.93 -24.67 16.93
C LEU A 384 -7.43 -25.67 17.96
N THR A 385 -7.95 -26.79 17.44
CA THR A 385 -8.22 -28.00 18.22
C THR A 385 -7.14 -29.04 17.95
N SER A 386 -6.74 -29.80 18.98
CA SER A 386 -5.84 -30.96 18.87
C SER A 386 -4.33 -30.65 18.80
N LEU A 387 -3.86 -29.58 19.45
CA LEU A 387 -2.42 -29.39 19.66
C LEU A 387 -1.92 -30.24 20.86
N ASP A 388 -1.62 -31.50 20.59
CA ASP A 388 -1.18 -32.41 21.64
C ASP A 388 0.31 -32.22 22.01
N LEU A 389 0.58 -32.33 23.31
CA LEU A 389 1.93 -32.28 23.90
C LEU A 389 2.21 -33.64 24.52
N ILE A 390 3.17 -34.37 23.95
CA ILE A 390 3.48 -35.74 24.34
C ILE A 390 4.80 -35.74 25.13
N ALA A 391 4.79 -36.36 26.31
CA ALA A 391 5.98 -36.53 27.13
C ALA A 391 6.98 -37.48 26.45
N GLN A 392 8.26 -37.12 26.52
CA GLN A 392 9.37 -37.96 26.04
C GLN A 392 9.76 -39.03 27.05
#